data_AF-A0A7S2KRS7-F1
#
_entry.id   AF-A0A7S2KRS7-F1
#
_cell.length_a   1.000
_cell.length_b   1.000
_cell.length_c   1.000
_cell.angle_alpha   90.00
_cell.angle_beta   90.00
_cell.angle_gamma   90.00
#
_symmetry.space_group_name_H-M   'P 1'
#
loop_
_entity.id
_entity.type
_entity.pdbx_description
1 polymer ?
#
loop_
_entity_poly.entity_id
_entity_poly.type
_entity_poly.pdbx_seq_one_letter_code
_entity_poly.pdbx_strand_id
1 'polypeptide(L)'
;MEFLTTKNDASVFALASHNKKRPNNLVMGRTFDRRVLDMVELGILQYRSVGDFPGLPKQRVGSKPLLQFVGDVWSSDINLKRLQNLLIDFYRGDPVDSLILSGLDHVMVFTAAEASIGGVEPSPIIHQRTYYMKLKKDPK
;
A
#
# COMPACT_ATOMS: atom_id res chain seq x y z
N MET A 1 -5.66 19.34 5.00
CA MET A 1 -4.91 18.65 3.93
C MET A 1 -4.99 19.41 2.61
N GLU A 2 -6.16 19.88 2.21
CA GLU A 2 -6.39 20.61 0.95
C GLU A 2 -5.41 21.77 0.69
N PHE A 3 -5.11 22.58 1.71
CA PHE A 3 -4.10 23.64 1.58
C PHE A 3 -2.71 23.08 1.22
N LEU A 4 -2.27 22.02 1.91
CA LEU A 4 -0.95 21.43 1.69
C LEU A 4 -0.88 20.72 0.33
N THR A 5 -1.90 19.94 -0.03
CA THR A 5 -1.96 19.25 -1.32
C THR A 5 -2.01 20.25 -2.49
N THR A 6 -2.79 21.34 -2.34
CA THR A 6 -2.84 22.42 -3.35
C THR A 6 -1.51 23.15 -3.48
N LYS A 7 -0.88 23.51 -2.35
CA LYS A 7 0.36 24.26 -2.35
C LYS A 7 1.54 23.46 -2.92
N ASN A 8 1.54 22.14 -2.74
CA ASN A 8 2.62 21.25 -3.18
C ASN A 8 2.30 20.50 -4.49
N ASP A 9 1.19 20.84 -5.16
CA ASP A 9 0.73 20.16 -6.38
C ASP A 9 0.69 18.62 -6.25
N ALA A 10 0.19 18.14 -5.11
CA ALA A 10 0.15 16.72 -4.77
C ALA A 10 -1.30 16.24 -4.68
N SER A 11 -1.68 15.28 -5.53
CA SER A 11 -3.04 14.71 -5.53
C SER A 11 -3.25 13.66 -4.44
N VAL A 12 -2.20 12.96 -4.01
CA VAL A 12 -2.22 11.94 -2.95
C VAL A 12 -1.48 12.41 -1.71
N PHE A 13 -1.87 11.92 -0.53
CA PHE A 13 -1.20 12.24 0.72
C PHE A 13 -1.23 11.09 1.73
N ALA A 14 -0.26 11.11 2.63
CA ALA A 14 -0.23 10.26 3.81
C ALA A 14 0.18 11.08 5.04
N LEU A 15 -0.49 10.84 6.17
CA LEU A 15 -0.24 11.49 7.45
C LEU A 15 -0.07 10.41 8.52
N ALA A 16 1.10 10.35 9.14
CA ALA A 16 1.36 9.49 10.28
C ALA A 16 1.06 10.23 11.59
N SER A 17 0.41 9.56 12.52
CA SER A 17 0.11 10.08 13.85
C SER A 17 0.15 8.96 14.89
N HIS A 18 0.38 9.31 16.16
CA HIS A 18 0.41 8.33 17.25
C HIS A 18 -0.23 8.94 18.50
N ASN A 19 -1.22 8.27 19.08
CA ASN A 19 -1.77 8.60 20.38
C ASN A 19 -2.33 7.35 21.08
N LYS A 20 -2.73 7.48 22.35
CA LYS A 20 -3.24 6.37 23.17
C LYS A 20 -4.49 5.70 22.59
N LYS A 21 -5.36 6.44 21.90
CA LYS A 21 -6.60 5.93 21.29
C LYS A 21 -6.35 5.27 19.93
N ARG A 22 -5.40 5.79 19.15
CA ARG A 22 -5.01 5.33 17.81
C ARG A 22 -3.49 5.25 17.73
N PRO A 23 -2.86 4.20 18.28
CA PRO A 23 -1.42 4.01 18.18
C PRO A 23 -1.03 3.71 16.73
N ASN A 24 0.09 4.27 16.28
CA ASN A 24 0.69 4.04 14.95
C ASN A 24 -0.33 4.18 13.81
N ASN A 25 -1.07 5.28 13.81
CA ASN A 25 -2.14 5.52 12.84
C ASN A 25 -1.58 6.18 11.58
N LEU A 26 -1.81 5.56 10.44
CA LEU A 26 -1.47 6.08 9.13
C LEU A 26 -2.77 6.46 8.40
N VAL A 27 -2.96 7.75 8.15
CA VAL A 27 -4.07 8.23 7.33
C VAL A 27 -3.58 8.40 5.91
N MET A 28 -4.22 7.73 4.96
CA MET A 28 -3.95 7.88 3.52
C MET A 28 -5.17 8.48 2.85
N GLY A 29 -4.95 9.26 1.79
CA GLY A 29 -6.06 9.82 1.03
C GLY A 29 -5.60 10.50 -0.25
N ARG A 30 -6.57 10.97 -1.01
CA ARG A 30 -6.35 11.71 -2.24
C ARG A 30 -7.36 12.82 -2.41
N THR A 31 -7.00 13.74 -3.29
CA THR A 31 -7.77 14.93 -3.61
C THR A 31 -8.18 14.90 -5.07
N PHE A 32 -9.34 15.49 -5.36
CA PHE A 32 -9.82 15.76 -6.69
C PHE A 32 -10.25 17.22 -6.74
N ASP A 33 -9.79 17.95 -7.77
CA ASP A 33 -10.02 19.38 -7.89
C ASP A 33 -9.67 20.15 -6.60
N ARG A 34 -8.49 19.84 -6.02
CA ARG A 34 -7.96 20.44 -4.79
C ARG A 34 -8.80 20.24 -3.53
N ARG A 35 -9.83 19.40 -3.59
CA ARG A 35 -10.67 19.00 -2.44
C ARG A 35 -10.44 17.55 -2.08
N VAL A 36 -10.65 17.19 -0.83
CA VAL A 36 -10.54 15.78 -0.41
C VAL A 36 -11.59 14.94 -1.14
N LEU A 37 -11.14 13.88 -1.82
CA LEU A 37 -12.01 12.90 -2.48
C LEU A 37 -12.40 11.78 -1.51
N ASP A 38 -11.39 11.09 -0.97
CA ASP A 38 -11.54 10.02 0.01
C ASP A 38 -10.32 9.94 0.95
N MET A 39 -10.53 9.34 2.12
CA MET A 39 -9.51 9.09 3.14
C MET A 39 -9.77 7.76 3.84
N VAL A 40 -8.70 7.13 4.29
CA VAL A 40 -8.71 5.91 5.10
C VAL A 40 -7.74 6.04 6.26
N GLU A 41 -8.12 5.51 7.42
CA GLU A 41 -7.24 5.35 8.56
C GLU A 41 -6.79 3.89 8.68
N LEU A 42 -5.48 3.67 8.78
CA LEU A 42 -4.87 2.36 8.91
C LEU A 42 -4.06 2.30 10.20
N GLY A 43 -4.49 1.45 11.14
CA GLY A 43 -3.73 1.18 12.35
C GLY A 43 -2.61 0.18 12.09
N ILE A 44 -1.34 0.60 12.23
CA ILE A 44 -0.20 -0.29 12.02
C ILE A 44 0.00 -1.17 13.26
N LEU A 45 -0.34 -2.45 13.11
CA LEU A 45 -0.22 -3.46 14.18
C LEU A 45 1.22 -3.96 14.33
N GLN A 46 1.90 -4.20 13.21
CA GLN A 46 3.26 -4.72 13.17
C GLN A 46 4.02 -4.08 12.00
N TYR A 47 5.29 -3.77 12.23
CA TYR A 47 6.17 -3.18 11.23
C TYR A 47 7.54 -3.87 11.27
N ARG A 48 8.06 -4.17 10.09
CA ARG A 48 9.45 -4.58 9.86
C ARG A 48 10.03 -3.64 8.82
N SER A 49 11.16 -3.04 9.14
CA SER A 49 11.88 -2.13 8.27
C SER A 49 12.70 -2.89 7.24
N VAL A 50 13.15 -2.18 6.19
CA VAL A 50 14.11 -2.73 5.22
C VAL A 50 15.41 -3.21 5.91
N GLY A 51 15.80 -2.59 7.02
CA GLY A 51 16.98 -2.97 7.80
C GLY A 51 16.87 -4.33 8.48
N ASP A 52 15.66 -4.84 8.69
CA ASP A 52 15.41 -6.17 9.27
C ASP A 52 15.68 -7.31 8.26
N PHE A 53 15.93 -6.99 6.99
CA PHE A 53 16.16 -7.96 5.90
C PHE A 53 17.51 -7.74 5.20
N PRO A 54 18.65 -8.04 5.87
CA PRO A 54 19.97 -7.87 5.28
C PRO A 54 20.23 -8.83 4.11
N GLY A 55 21.04 -8.40 3.15
CA GLY A 55 21.52 -9.23 2.04
C GLY A 55 20.60 -9.32 0.82
N LEU A 56 19.43 -8.67 0.85
CA LEU A 56 18.55 -8.57 -0.32
C LEU A 56 18.98 -7.42 -1.25
N PRO A 57 18.87 -7.59 -2.58
CA PRO A 57 19.03 -6.49 -3.52
C PRO A 57 18.02 -5.37 -3.22
N LYS A 58 18.47 -4.11 -3.30
CA LYS A 58 17.58 -2.96 -3.17
C LYS A 58 16.75 -2.81 -4.43
N GLN A 59 15.49 -2.39 -4.27
CA GLN A 59 14.64 -1.95 -5.37
C GLN A 59 15.32 -0.84 -6.17
N ARG A 60 15.22 -0.88 -7.49
CA ARG A 60 15.77 0.16 -8.35
C ARG A 60 14.94 1.44 -8.19
N VAL A 61 15.59 2.58 -8.12
CA VAL A 61 14.87 3.86 -8.13
C VAL A 61 14.09 3.98 -9.44
N GLY A 62 12.78 4.22 -9.34
CA GLY A 62 11.89 4.34 -10.50
C GLY A 62 11.36 3.03 -11.09
N SER A 63 11.70 1.86 -10.51
CA SER A 63 11.05 0.59 -10.90
C SER A 63 9.57 0.62 -10.56
N LYS A 64 8.73 0.11 -11.46
CA LYS A 64 7.29 -0.01 -11.19
C LYS A 64 6.99 -1.26 -10.37
N PRO A 65 6.28 -1.15 -9.23
CA PRO A 65 5.87 -2.31 -8.46
C PRO A 65 4.82 -3.11 -9.22
N LEU A 66 4.91 -4.44 -9.16
CA LEU A 66 3.72 -5.27 -9.35
C LEU A 66 2.87 -5.20 -8.08
N LEU A 67 1.55 -5.11 -8.23
CA LEU A 67 0.61 -5.11 -7.11
C LEU A 67 -0.21 -6.38 -7.14
N GLN A 68 -0.20 -7.14 -6.04
CA GLN A 68 -0.97 -8.37 -5.89
C GLN A 68 -1.89 -8.26 -4.69
N PHE A 69 -3.20 -8.40 -4.91
CA PHE A 69 -4.21 -8.42 -3.86
C PHE A 69 -4.70 -9.86 -3.68
N VAL A 70 -4.59 -10.40 -2.47
CA VAL A 70 -4.89 -11.79 -2.14
C VAL A 70 -5.99 -11.85 -1.09
N GLY A 71 -7.00 -12.69 -1.32
CA GLY A 71 -8.14 -12.91 -0.41
C GLY A 71 -9.45 -12.37 -0.97
N ASP A 72 -10.52 -13.15 -0.82
CA ASP A 72 -11.84 -12.83 -1.40
C ASP A 72 -12.48 -11.59 -0.78
N VAL A 73 -12.03 -11.21 0.43
CA VAL A 73 -12.52 -10.04 1.17
C VAL A 73 -12.30 -8.73 0.41
N TRP A 74 -11.27 -8.66 -0.44
CA TRP A 74 -11.08 -7.51 -1.36
C TRP A 74 -12.26 -7.30 -2.30
N SER A 75 -12.99 -8.37 -2.64
CA SER A 75 -14.12 -8.34 -3.57
C SER A 75 -15.48 -8.38 -2.86
N SER A 76 -15.57 -8.79 -1.61
CA SER A 76 -16.83 -8.79 -0.85
C SER A 76 -17.04 -7.51 -0.04
N ASP A 77 -15.99 -6.95 0.57
CA ASP A 77 -16.09 -5.76 1.42
C ASP A 77 -15.91 -4.45 0.64
N ILE A 78 -16.85 -3.52 0.81
CA ILE A 78 -16.86 -2.24 0.08
C ILE A 78 -15.73 -1.29 0.49
N ASN A 79 -15.32 -1.33 1.77
CA ASN A 79 -14.23 -0.49 2.27
C ASN A 79 -12.89 -1.00 1.73
N LEU A 80 -12.69 -2.31 1.68
CA LEU A 80 -11.51 -2.92 1.06
C LEU A 80 -11.45 -2.67 -0.45
N LYS A 81 -12.58 -2.68 -1.18
CA LYS A 81 -12.60 -2.25 -2.58
C LYS A 81 -12.10 -0.81 -2.77
N ARG A 82 -12.56 0.11 -1.92
CA ARG A 82 -12.14 1.51 -1.95
C ARG A 82 -10.67 1.65 -1.59
N LEU A 83 -10.21 0.93 -0.56
CA LEU A 83 -8.82 0.90 -0.16
C LEU A 83 -7.92 0.31 -1.25
N GLN A 84 -8.33 -0.77 -1.92
CA GLN A 84 -7.60 -1.35 -3.06
C GLN A 84 -7.43 -0.31 -4.16
N ASN A 85 -8.49 0.42 -4.50
CA ASN A 85 -8.43 1.49 -5.50
C ASN A 85 -7.45 2.59 -5.08
N LEU A 86 -7.48 3.02 -3.82
CA LEU A 86 -6.56 4.02 -3.27
C LEU A 86 -5.10 3.52 -3.29
N LEU A 87 -4.84 2.28 -2.87
CA LEU A 87 -3.49 1.69 -2.86
C LEU A 87 -2.91 1.57 -4.27
N ILE A 88 -3.74 1.17 -5.25
CA ILE A 88 -3.32 1.16 -6.66
C ILE A 88 -2.90 2.56 -7.09
N ASP A 89 -3.72 3.58 -6.82
CA ASP A 89 -3.42 4.96 -7.21
C ASP A 89 -2.16 5.50 -6.51
N PHE A 90 -1.95 5.12 -5.24
CA PHE A 90 -0.81 5.55 -4.44
C PHE A 90 0.53 4.95 -4.89
N TYR A 91 0.54 3.69 -5.33
CA TYR A 91 1.78 2.96 -5.66
C TYR A 91 2.08 2.83 -7.15
N ARG A 92 1.10 3.02 -8.05
CA ARG A 92 1.30 2.77 -9.50
C ARG A 92 2.27 3.74 -10.19
N GLY A 93 2.49 4.93 -9.64
CA GLY A 93 3.22 6.01 -10.30
C GLY A 93 2.57 6.46 -11.61
N ASP A 94 3.35 7.04 -12.51
CA ASP A 94 2.82 7.54 -13.79
C ASP A 94 2.34 6.41 -14.71
N PRO A 95 1.22 6.53 -15.42
CA PRO A 95 0.84 5.60 -16.48
C PRO A 95 1.93 5.54 -17.56
N VAL A 96 2.25 4.33 -18.04
CA VAL A 96 3.25 4.12 -19.10
C VAL A 96 2.74 3.08 -20.09
N ASP A 97 3.09 3.24 -21.36
CA ASP A 97 2.66 2.33 -22.44
C ASP A 97 3.53 1.08 -22.53
N SER A 98 4.77 1.15 -22.05
CA SER A 98 5.72 0.04 -22.12
C SER A 98 6.59 -0.05 -20.87
N LEU A 99 7.02 -1.28 -20.56
CA LEU A 99 7.87 -1.60 -19.42
C LEU A 99 9.09 -2.37 -19.88
N ILE A 100 10.24 -2.04 -19.28
CA ILE A 100 11.45 -2.84 -19.45
C ILE A 100 11.38 -3.99 -18.46
N LEU A 101 11.56 -5.23 -18.92
CA LEU A 101 11.47 -6.43 -18.08
C LEU A 101 12.42 -6.39 -16.87
N SER A 102 13.61 -5.81 -17.03
CA SER A 102 14.57 -5.64 -15.93
C SER A 102 14.14 -4.59 -14.88
N GLY A 103 13.08 -3.82 -15.17
CA GLY A 103 12.43 -2.90 -14.25
C GLY A 103 11.33 -3.54 -13.41
N LEU A 104 10.96 -4.80 -13.67
CA LEU A 104 10.05 -5.59 -12.84
C LEU A 104 10.84 -6.35 -11.78
N ASP A 105 11.31 -5.64 -10.75
CA ASP A 105 12.23 -6.18 -9.75
C ASP A 105 11.57 -6.43 -8.38
N HIS A 106 10.33 -6.00 -8.17
CA HIS A 106 9.61 -6.26 -6.93
C HIS A 106 8.08 -6.32 -7.10
N VAL A 107 7.45 -7.03 -6.16
CA VAL A 107 6.00 -7.14 -6.01
C VAL A 107 5.58 -6.72 -4.61
N MET A 108 4.56 -5.89 -4.52
CA MET A 108 3.84 -5.58 -3.29
C MET A 108 2.61 -6.47 -3.19
N VAL A 109 2.55 -7.26 -2.13
CA VAL A 109 1.48 -8.22 -1.87
C VAL A 109 0.65 -7.73 -0.70
N PHE A 110 -0.65 -7.63 -0.90
CA PHE A 110 -1.64 -7.24 0.09
C PHE A 110 -2.60 -8.40 0.35
N THR A 111 -2.36 -9.14 1.43
CA THR A 111 -3.24 -10.25 1.83
C THR A 111 -4.28 -9.75 2.81
N ALA A 112 -5.57 -9.81 2.43
CA ALA A 112 -6.68 -9.51 3.33
C ALA A 112 -7.15 -10.80 4.01
N ALA A 113 -7.35 -10.72 5.32
CA ALA A 113 -7.92 -11.79 6.14
C ALA A 113 -8.84 -11.18 7.20
N GLU A 114 -9.83 -11.94 7.66
CA GLU A 114 -10.62 -11.56 8.83
C GLU A 114 -9.90 -12.01 10.10
N ALA A 115 -9.86 -11.13 11.09
CA ALA A 115 -9.33 -11.49 12.39
C ALA A 115 -10.09 -10.78 13.50
N SER A 116 -10.30 -11.50 14.60
CA SER A 116 -10.73 -10.91 15.87
C SER A 116 -9.50 -10.57 16.69
N ILE A 117 -9.30 -9.28 16.95
CA ILE A 117 -8.26 -8.80 17.86
C ILE A 117 -8.93 -8.45 19.19
N GLY A 118 -8.54 -9.12 20.28
CA GLY A 118 -8.96 -8.76 21.63
C GLY A 118 -10.44 -9.00 21.95
N GLY A 119 -11.11 -9.95 21.29
CA GLY A 119 -12.51 -10.30 21.56
C GLY A 119 -13.54 -9.32 20.96
N VAL A 120 -13.08 -8.40 20.12
CA VAL A 120 -13.94 -7.52 19.30
C VAL A 120 -14.42 -8.28 18.06
N GLU A 121 -15.51 -7.82 17.46
CA GLU A 121 -16.01 -8.36 16.19
C GLU A 121 -14.89 -8.49 15.14
N PRO A 122 -14.96 -9.50 14.26
CA PRO A 122 -13.98 -9.69 13.20
C PRO A 122 -13.83 -8.42 12.38
N SER A 123 -12.59 -7.96 12.22
CA SER A 123 -12.26 -6.83 11.34
C SER A 123 -11.24 -7.27 10.31
N PRO A 124 -11.27 -6.69 9.09
CA PRO A 124 -10.30 -7.03 8.07
C PRO A 124 -8.90 -6.55 8.49
N ILE A 125 -7.96 -7.48 8.53
CA ILE A 125 -6.52 -7.20 8.62
C ILE A 125 -5.92 -7.33 7.23
N ILE A 126 -4.96 -6.45 6.94
CA ILE A 126 -4.20 -6.48 5.70
C ILE A 126 -2.73 -6.70 6.04
N HIS A 127 -2.16 -7.76 5.50
CA HIS A 127 -0.73 -7.98 5.53
C HIS A 127 -0.12 -7.43 4.24
N GLN A 128 0.52 -6.26 4.33
CA GLN A 128 1.37 -5.73 3.26
C GLN A 128 2.77 -6.32 3.36
N ARG A 129 3.26 -6.89 2.26
CA ARG A 129 4.64 -7.39 2.13
C ARG A 129 5.23 -6.97 0.79
N THR A 130 6.54 -6.75 0.74
CA THR A 130 7.25 -6.47 -0.50
C THR A 130 8.30 -7.54 -0.72
N TYR A 131 8.31 -8.15 -1.90
CA TYR A 131 9.24 -9.20 -2.28
C TYR A 131 10.07 -8.77 -3.48
N TYR A 132 11.37 -9.06 -3.43
CA TYR A 132 12.25 -8.92 -4.58
C TYR A 132 12.03 -10.08 -5.56
N MET A 133 11.96 -9.77 -6.85
CA MET A 133 11.74 -10.74 -7.92
C MET A 133 13.06 -11.05 -8.63
N LYS A 134 13.35 -12.33 -8.79
CA LYS A 134 14.51 -12.80 -9.55
C LYS A 134 14.06 -13.68 -10.71
N LEU A 135 14.20 -13.16 -11.92
CA LEU A 135 13.98 -13.93 -13.14
C LEU A 135 15.10 -14.97 -13.30
N LYS A 136 14.72 -16.23 -13.51
CA LYS A 136 15.64 -17.33 -13.82
C LYS A 136 15.36 -17.82 -15.24
N LYS A 137 16.41 -18.04 -16.02
CA LYS A 137 16.32 -18.78 -17.28
C LYS A 137 16.25 -20.26 -16.90
N ASP A 138 15.11 -20.90 -17.15
CA ASP A 138 14.73 -22.27 -16.72
C ASP A 138 14.53 -22.45 -15.20
N PRO A 139 13.32 -22.18 -14.67
CA PRO A 139 12.96 -22.53 -13.29
C PRO A 139 12.81 -24.05 -13.18
N LYS A 140 13.90 -24.74 -12.81
CA LYS A 140 13.83 -26.03 -12.12
C LYS A 140 13.68 -25.80 -10.62
#